data_AF-J9D6X8-F1
#
_entry.id   AF-J9D6X8-F1
#
_cell.length_a   1.000
_cell.length_b   1.000
_cell.length_c   1.000
_cell.angle_alpha   90.00
_cell.angle_beta   90.00
_cell.angle_gamma   90.00
#
_symmetry.space_group_name_H-M   'P 1'
#
loop_
_entity.id
_entity.type
_entity.pdbx_description
1 polymer ?
#
loop_
_entity_poly.entity_id
_entity_poly.type
_entity_poly.pdbx_seq_one_letter_code
_entity_poly.pdbx_strand_id
1 'polypeptide(L)'
;MYLSELQNNETAFISAVGGSRAFRLRLEEMGFVPGQEVTRLYASPLGTPIVFAMLGQQVALRKSEAAGIQVEKSEAEALKRAKQIFVPDWDSSVVGAAEIRAQSCSGKHCGGCQSCGGRNTESVPPEAGEISIALVGNPNCGKTAFFNAASGGHERTGNYAGITVTSVVGRTEFEGEKLRVIDLPGTYSLRAFSPEEAYVANELSKGEADVIINVLDVTNLERNLLLTLQLRKYGVPMVGVLNMYDEFRSSKSQLDIRQLEERLGMRLVPTVASRREGVDEALRIAIALSREKDKVLPQPPVKDSHAYIHSVLDGIYELREGRSSKITRRLDDILARSPLSFLFSFVVMGLIFYATFALGAYPMDLMEQGVAALSDWLNQVMAAGWARDFLVGGILGGVGSVIVFLPNILILYFFISLLEDSGYLSRAALLFDPFLRRVGLHGKSFVPLLMGFGCSVPAVMATRTIENRKGRMITMMTVPFMSCSARLPVYTILAGAFFPDHAVWVMLSLYAGGILVAFAAAWVLNKVFHRTEESHFVMEMPPYRLPVPRGILRHTWEKGYQYL
;
A
#
# COMPACT_ATOMS: atom_id res chain seq x y z
N MET A 1 -2.93 31.29 -10.23
CA MET A 1 -3.63 30.93 -8.97
C MET A 1 -2.88 29.78 -8.31
N TYR A 2 -3.10 29.48 -7.03
CA TYR A 2 -2.59 28.25 -6.40
C TYR A 2 -3.65 27.15 -6.34
N LEU A 3 -3.23 25.90 -6.42
CA LEU A 3 -4.12 24.74 -6.36
C LEU A 3 -4.96 24.72 -5.06
N SER A 4 -4.41 25.22 -3.95
CA SER A 4 -5.11 25.36 -2.67
C SER A 4 -6.27 26.35 -2.67
N GLU A 5 -6.34 27.25 -3.65
CA GLU A 5 -7.32 28.34 -3.75
C GLU A 5 -8.57 27.98 -4.56
N LEU A 6 -8.51 26.89 -5.34
CA LEU A 6 -9.66 26.40 -6.12
C LEU A 6 -10.86 26.16 -5.21
N GLN A 7 -12.07 26.37 -5.69
CA GLN A 7 -13.31 26.02 -4.99
C GLN A 7 -13.69 24.55 -5.26
N ASN A 8 -14.60 23.99 -4.46
CA ASN A 8 -15.05 22.61 -4.68
C ASN A 8 -15.76 22.51 -6.04
N ASN A 9 -15.41 21.49 -6.82
CA ASN A 9 -15.78 21.25 -8.21
C ASN A 9 -15.23 22.27 -9.22
N GLU A 10 -14.28 23.11 -8.83
CA GLU A 10 -13.56 23.97 -9.77
C GLU A 10 -12.41 23.19 -10.42
N THR A 11 -12.33 23.32 -11.75
CA THR A 11 -11.28 22.74 -12.59
C THR A 11 -10.26 23.81 -12.96
N ALA A 12 -8.99 23.45 -12.97
CA ALA A 12 -7.89 24.27 -13.49
C ALA A 12 -6.82 23.39 -14.15
N PHE A 13 -5.82 24.02 -14.76
CA PHE A 13 -4.71 23.37 -15.44
C PHE A 13 -3.40 23.70 -14.73
N ILE A 14 -2.57 22.70 -14.48
CA ILE A 14 -1.29 22.90 -13.80
C ILE A 14 -0.34 23.71 -14.67
N SER A 15 0.35 24.68 -14.08
CA SER A 15 1.37 25.48 -14.79
C SER A 15 2.77 25.26 -14.24
N ALA A 16 2.92 25.09 -12.92
CA ALA A 16 4.20 24.80 -12.29
C ALA A 16 4.00 24.07 -10.95
N VAL A 17 4.94 23.18 -10.62
CA VAL A 17 4.99 22.49 -9.33
C VAL A 17 6.23 22.97 -8.56
N GLY A 18 5.98 23.62 -7.43
CA GLY A 18 7.01 24.06 -6.48
C GLY A 18 7.30 23.02 -5.39
N GLY A 19 8.18 23.39 -4.45
CA GLY A 19 8.58 22.56 -3.31
C GLY A 19 9.94 21.88 -3.50
N SER A 20 10.25 20.91 -2.63
CA SER A 20 11.51 20.17 -2.69
C SER A 20 11.63 19.34 -3.98
N ARG A 21 12.86 19.04 -4.44
CA ARG A 21 13.08 18.21 -5.65
C ARG A 21 12.36 16.86 -5.55
N ALA A 22 12.42 16.20 -4.39
CA ALA A 22 11.75 14.93 -4.16
C ALA A 22 10.22 15.04 -4.23
N PHE A 23 9.65 16.11 -3.65
CA PHE A 23 8.22 16.38 -3.71
C PHE A 23 7.74 16.68 -5.13
N ARG A 24 8.44 17.55 -5.85
CA ARG A 24 8.11 17.92 -7.23
C ARG A 24 8.13 16.70 -8.14
N LEU A 25 9.20 15.91 -8.10
CA LEU A 25 9.32 14.72 -8.93
C LEU A 25 8.18 13.74 -8.62
N ARG A 26 7.89 13.47 -7.34
CA ARG A 26 6.78 12.60 -6.94
C ARG A 26 5.43 13.10 -7.45
N LEU A 27 5.18 14.41 -7.43
CA LEU A 27 3.97 15.00 -7.98
C LEU A 27 3.90 14.87 -9.51
N GLU A 28 5.00 15.13 -10.21
CA GLU A 28 5.07 14.99 -11.67
C GLU A 28 4.77 13.56 -12.11
N GLU A 29 5.36 12.56 -11.45
CA GLU A 29 4.97 11.16 -11.59
C GLU A 29 3.76 10.81 -10.74
N MET A 30 2.88 11.73 -10.38
CA MET A 30 1.47 11.46 -10.12
C MET A 30 0.54 12.05 -11.19
N GLY A 31 1.12 12.76 -12.16
CA GLY A 31 0.38 13.47 -13.20
C GLY A 31 0.34 14.98 -13.01
N PHE A 32 0.94 15.52 -11.94
CA PHE A 32 0.98 16.97 -11.74
C PHE A 32 2.02 17.61 -12.66
N VAL A 33 1.76 17.58 -13.96
CA VAL A 33 2.61 18.16 -15.00
C VAL A 33 1.92 19.35 -15.65
N PRO A 34 2.70 20.30 -16.19
CA PRO A 34 2.10 21.47 -16.81
C PRO A 34 1.17 21.12 -17.97
N GLY A 35 0.01 21.76 -18.04
CA GLY A 35 -1.06 21.47 -18.99
C GLY A 35 -2.08 20.45 -18.47
N GLN A 36 -1.80 19.72 -17.40
CA GLN A 36 -2.73 18.70 -16.91
C GLN A 36 -3.95 19.31 -16.21
N GLU A 37 -5.14 18.83 -16.57
CA GLU A 37 -6.41 19.16 -15.90
C GLU A 37 -6.46 18.59 -14.47
N VAL A 38 -6.82 19.44 -13.51
CA VAL A 38 -7.01 19.10 -12.09
C VAL A 38 -8.29 19.72 -11.56
N THR A 39 -9.10 18.90 -10.88
CA THR A 39 -10.38 19.33 -10.31
C THR A 39 -10.35 19.18 -8.80
N ARG A 40 -10.66 20.22 -8.04
CA ARG A 40 -10.80 20.09 -6.59
C ARG A 40 -12.12 19.40 -6.27
N LEU A 41 -12.10 18.27 -5.56
CA LEU A 41 -13.32 17.57 -5.16
C LEU A 41 -13.88 18.13 -3.84
N TYR A 42 -13.13 17.94 -2.75
CA TYR A 42 -13.52 18.38 -1.42
C TYR A 42 -12.29 18.59 -0.52
N ALA A 43 -12.49 19.22 0.63
CA ALA A 43 -11.52 19.24 1.71
C ALA A 43 -12.06 18.43 2.89
N SER A 44 -11.15 17.89 3.71
CA SER A 44 -11.53 17.26 4.98
C SER A 44 -12.34 18.23 5.86
N PRO A 45 -13.02 17.75 6.93
CA PRO A 45 -13.85 18.61 7.77
C PRO A 45 -13.04 19.70 8.49
N LEU A 46 -11.73 19.50 8.66
CA LEU A 46 -10.80 20.47 9.23
C LEU A 46 -10.12 21.36 8.18
N GLY A 47 -10.55 21.30 6.92
CA GLY A 47 -10.06 22.10 5.79
C GLY A 47 -8.73 21.65 5.18
N THR A 48 -8.14 20.57 5.68
CA THR A 48 -6.92 19.92 5.14
C THR A 48 -6.86 18.48 5.64
N PRO A 49 -6.39 17.49 4.88
CA PRO A 49 -6.01 17.52 3.46
C PRO A 49 -7.15 17.90 2.50
N ILE A 50 -6.77 18.33 1.29
CA ILE A 50 -7.67 18.63 0.16
C ILE A 50 -7.54 17.52 -0.87
N VAL A 51 -8.67 17.07 -1.40
CA VAL A 51 -8.78 16.00 -2.39
C VAL A 51 -8.97 16.61 -3.78
N PHE A 52 -8.15 16.17 -4.72
CA PHE A 52 -8.17 16.55 -6.13
C PHE A 52 -8.43 15.33 -7.00
N ALA A 53 -9.18 15.50 -8.09
CA ALA A 53 -9.32 14.53 -9.16
C ALA A 53 -8.46 14.93 -10.35
N MET A 54 -7.76 13.97 -10.93
CA MET A 54 -6.87 14.15 -12.08
C MET A 54 -6.62 12.78 -12.69
N LEU A 55 -6.53 12.66 -14.03
CA LEU A 55 -6.17 11.40 -14.70
C LEU A 55 -6.98 10.19 -14.22
N GLY A 56 -8.28 10.35 -13.89
CA GLY A 56 -9.13 9.26 -13.38
C GLY A 56 -8.86 8.80 -11.94
N GLN A 57 -7.92 9.40 -11.21
CA GLN A 57 -7.59 9.10 -9.81
C GLN A 57 -7.96 10.25 -8.87
N GLN A 58 -8.06 9.94 -7.58
CA GLN A 58 -8.23 10.94 -6.52
C GLN A 58 -6.96 11.05 -5.69
N VAL A 59 -6.39 12.23 -5.57
CA VAL A 59 -5.15 12.50 -4.84
C VAL A 59 -5.42 13.48 -3.72
N ALA A 60 -5.05 13.11 -2.49
CA ALA A 60 -5.10 13.97 -1.33
C ALA A 60 -3.74 14.64 -1.10
N LEU A 61 -3.76 15.98 -0.96
CA LEU A 61 -2.60 16.82 -0.63
C LEU A 61 -2.92 17.68 0.59
N ARG A 62 -1.93 17.99 1.43
CA ARG A 62 -2.15 19.01 2.47
C ARG A 62 -2.36 20.37 1.83
N LYS A 63 -3.11 21.24 2.49
CA LYS A 63 -3.29 22.64 2.04
C LYS A 63 -1.96 23.37 1.85
N SER A 64 -0.95 23.11 2.69
CA SER A 64 0.40 23.68 2.58
C SER A 64 1.18 23.17 1.36
N GLU A 65 0.93 21.92 0.96
CA GLU A 65 1.57 21.29 -0.20
C GLU A 65 0.88 21.77 -1.50
N ALA A 66 -0.45 21.84 -1.51
CA ALA A 66 -1.22 22.39 -2.62
C ALA A 66 -0.95 23.88 -2.86
N ALA A 67 -0.55 24.63 -1.82
CA ALA A 67 -0.12 26.03 -1.96
C ALA A 67 1.21 26.18 -2.72
N GLY A 68 1.97 25.10 -2.92
CA GLY A 68 3.19 25.09 -3.74
C GLY A 68 2.93 24.85 -5.23
N ILE A 69 1.69 24.59 -5.64
CA ILE A 69 1.34 24.20 -7.02
C ILE A 69 0.57 25.35 -7.68
N GLN A 70 1.08 25.83 -8.81
CA GLN A 70 0.45 26.92 -9.57
C GLN A 70 -0.47 26.34 -10.65
N VAL A 71 -1.65 26.94 -10.78
CA VAL A 71 -2.67 26.57 -11.76
C VAL A 71 -3.21 27.78 -12.52
N GLU A 72 -3.70 27.53 -13.73
CA GLU A 72 -4.37 28.48 -14.63
C GLU A 72 -5.74 27.97 -15.06
N LYS A 73 -6.60 28.86 -15.55
CA LYS A 73 -7.96 28.51 -15.99
C LYS A 73 -8.02 27.87 -17.38
N SER A 74 -6.98 28.09 -18.20
CA SER A 74 -6.89 27.55 -19.55
C SER A 74 -5.60 26.75 -19.72
N GLU A 75 -5.71 25.60 -20.41
CA GLU A 75 -4.58 24.75 -20.78
C GLU A 75 -3.50 25.51 -21.56
N ALA A 76 -3.91 26.33 -22.52
CA ALA A 76 -2.99 27.09 -23.37
C ALA A 76 -2.16 28.10 -22.56
N GLU A 77 -2.77 28.75 -21.57
CA GLU A 77 -2.09 29.66 -20.64
C GLU A 77 -1.11 28.91 -19.74
N ALA A 78 -1.54 27.75 -19.24
CA ALA A 78 -0.72 26.89 -18.39
C ALA A 78 0.55 26.42 -19.11
N LEU A 79 0.42 25.93 -20.34
CA LEU A 79 1.55 25.51 -21.19
C LEU A 79 2.47 26.68 -21.58
N LYS A 80 1.90 27.85 -21.88
CA LYS A 80 2.69 29.05 -22.18
C LYS A 80 3.53 29.49 -20.98
N ARG A 81 2.95 29.46 -19.78
CA ARG A 81 3.62 29.79 -18.53
C ARG A 81 4.69 28.76 -18.17
N ALA A 82 4.42 27.48 -18.38
CA ALA A 82 5.39 26.41 -18.19
C ALA A 82 6.66 26.60 -19.04
N LYS A 83 6.49 26.94 -20.33
CA LYS A 83 7.61 27.22 -21.25
C LYS A 83 8.47 28.42 -20.84
N GLN A 84 7.92 29.36 -20.07
CA GLN A 84 8.65 30.54 -19.57
C GLN A 84 9.40 30.27 -18.28
N ILE A 85 8.96 29.28 -17.48
CA ILE A 85 9.49 28.98 -16.15
C ILE A 85 10.44 27.77 -16.17
N PHE A 86 10.34 26.90 -17.17
CA PHE A 86 10.91 25.56 -17.11
C PHE A 86 11.75 25.17 -18.33
N VAL A 87 12.99 24.73 -18.08
CA VAL A 87 13.79 23.90 -18.98
C VAL A 87 13.59 22.45 -18.53
N PRO A 88 13.03 21.55 -19.35
CA PRO A 88 12.80 20.18 -18.93
C PRO A 88 14.13 19.41 -18.97
N ASP A 89 14.66 19.10 -17.78
CA ASP A 89 15.70 18.07 -17.63
C ASP A 89 15.00 16.70 -17.54
N TRP A 90 14.48 16.24 -18.68
CA TRP A 90 13.81 14.93 -18.81
C TRP A 90 14.79 13.80 -19.15
N ASP A 91 16.04 14.15 -19.47
CA ASP A 91 17.05 13.22 -19.99
C ASP A 91 17.67 12.32 -18.91
N SER A 92 17.46 12.61 -17.62
CA SER A 92 18.01 11.80 -16.51
C SER A 92 17.16 10.56 -16.18
N SER A 93 16.27 10.11 -17.07
CA SER A 93 15.15 9.21 -16.73
C SER A 93 15.47 7.71 -16.83
N VAL A 94 16.75 7.33 -16.83
CA VAL A 94 17.20 6.00 -16.42
C VAL A 94 18.25 6.22 -15.36
N VAL A 95 17.92 5.85 -14.13
CA VAL A 95 18.91 5.74 -13.08
C VAL A 95 19.86 4.63 -13.55
N GLY A 96 21.09 4.97 -13.95
CA GLY A 96 22.05 3.95 -14.37
C GLY A 96 22.22 2.92 -13.25
N ALA A 97 22.62 1.67 -13.55
CA ALA A 97 22.78 0.64 -12.52
C ALA A 97 23.64 1.08 -11.31
N ALA A 98 24.56 2.03 -11.52
CA ALA A 98 25.37 2.67 -10.48
C ALA A 98 24.61 3.65 -9.55
N GLU A 99 23.47 4.18 -9.98
CA GLU A 99 22.70 5.23 -9.30
C GLU A 99 21.42 4.70 -8.64
N ILE A 100 21.07 3.41 -8.77
CA ILE A 100 19.84 2.80 -8.20
C ILE A 100 19.93 2.80 -6.67
N ARG A 101 19.63 3.95 -6.07
CA ARG A 101 19.55 4.17 -4.64
C ARG A 101 18.30 5.01 -4.38
N ALA A 102 17.52 4.61 -3.39
CA ALA A 102 16.43 5.46 -2.93
C ALA A 102 16.98 6.86 -2.58
N GLN A 103 16.25 7.93 -2.88
CA GLN A 103 16.74 9.30 -2.64
C GLN A 103 17.12 9.59 -1.17
N SER A 104 16.63 8.79 -0.22
CA SER A 104 16.95 8.82 1.21
C SER A 104 17.99 7.77 1.66
N CYS A 105 18.62 7.05 0.73
CA CYS A 105 19.54 5.96 1.04
C CYS A 105 20.94 6.49 1.41
N SER A 106 21.36 6.25 2.65
CA SER A 106 22.71 6.58 3.14
C SER A 106 23.78 5.54 2.79
N GLY A 107 23.43 4.50 2.03
CA GLY A 107 24.33 3.40 1.63
C GLY A 107 24.75 2.44 2.75
N LYS A 108 24.41 2.73 4.02
CA LYS A 108 24.91 1.98 5.19
C LYS A 108 23.97 0.91 5.75
N HIS A 109 22.71 0.88 5.32
CA HIS A 109 21.67 0.07 5.97
C HIS A 109 20.71 -0.67 5.01
N CYS A 110 21.00 -0.77 3.71
CA CYS A 110 20.20 -1.60 2.80
C CYS A 110 20.94 -2.89 2.44
N GLY A 111 20.21 -3.99 2.25
CA GLY A 111 20.72 -5.30 1.83
C GLY A 111 21.18 -5.40 0.38
N GLY A 112 21.76 -4.33 -0.16
CA GLY A 112 22.47 -4.34 -1.44
C GLY A 112 21.67 -3.83 -2.64
N CYS A 113 22.05 -2.66 -3.16
CA CYS A 113 22.03 -2.40 -4.59
C CYS A 113 23.42 -2.76 -5.15
N GLN A 114 23.52 -3.13 -6.43
CA GLN A 114 24.80 -3.44 -7.07
C GLN A 114 25.86 -2.32 -6.89
N SER A 115 25.44 -1.07 -6.69
CA SER A 115 26.34 0.07 -6.50
C SER A 115 26.96 0.21 -5.11
N CYS A 116 26.58 -0.61 -4.11
CA CYS A 116 27.07 -0.49 -2.73
C CYS A 116 27.99 -1.63 -2.26
N GLY A 117 28.39 -2.56 -3.13
CA GLY A 117 29.20 -3.72 -2.73
C GLY A 117 28.33 -4.85 -2.20
N GLY A 118 28.46 -6.02 -2.83
CA GLY A 118 27.56 -7.14 -2.62
C GLY A 118 27.75 -7.88 -1.30
N ARG A 119 26.65 -8.40 -0.77
CA ARG A 119 26.54 -9.75 -0.17
C ARG A 119 25.06 -10.17 -0.08
N ASN A 120 24.83 -11.42 -0.51
CA ASN A 120 23.65 -12.29 -0.41
C ASN A 120 22.28 -11.69 -0.76
N THR A 121 22.00 -11.63 -2.05
CA THR A 121 20.62 -11.75 -2.56
C THR A 121 20.18 -13.21 -2.41
N GLU A 122 19.44 -13.54 -1.36
CA GLU A 122 18.62 -14.77 -1.29
C GLU A 122 17.42 -14.71 -2.26
N SER A 123 17.61 -14.17 -3.47
CA SER A 123 16.67 -14.44 -4.56
C SER A 123 16.92 -15.88 -4.98
N VAL A 124 15.93 -16.76 -4.78
CA VAL A 124 15.99 -18.14 -5.29
C VAL A 124 16.31 -18.04 -6.78
N PRO A 125 17.50 -18.48 -7.22
CA PRO A 125 17.90 -18.33 -8.62
C PRO A 125 16.94 -19.14 -9.51
N PRO A 126 16.74 -18.71 -10.77
CA PRO A 126 15.94 -19.49 -11.71
C PRO A 126 16.55 -20.89 -11.87
N GLU A 127 15.71 -21.93 -11.87
CA GLU A 127 16.18 -23.28 -12.22
C GLU A 127 16.36 -23.39 -13.74
N ALA A 128 17.23 -24.32 -14.16
CA ALA A 128 17.49 -24.55 -15.58
C ALA A 128 16.18 -24.96 -16.30
N GLY A 129 15.79 -24.17 -17.30
CA GLY A 129 14.56 -24.39 -18.09
C GLY A 129 13.29 -23.75 -17.53
N GLU A 130 13.37 -22.95 -16.45
CA GLU A 130 12.24 -22.13 -16.00
C GLU A 130 12.14 -20.83 -16.81
N ILE A 131 10.91 -20.44 -17.20
CA ILE A 131 10.62 -19.12 -17.76
C ILE A 131 10.38 -18.15 -16.60
N SER A 132 11.19 -17.10 -16.52
CA SER A 132 11.11 -16.10 -15.46
C SER A 132 10.19 -14.95 -15.87
N ILE A 133 9.05 -14.83 -15.19
CA ILE A 133 8.01 -13.83 -15.44
C ILE A 133 8.03 -12.78 -14.32
N ALA A 134 8.34 -11.53 -14.66
CA ALA A 134 8.21 -10.42 -13.73
C ALA A 134 6.80 -9.82 -13.82
N LEU A 135 6.07 -9.83 -12.69
CA LEU A 135 4.77 -9.19 -12.60
C LEU A 135 4.93 -7.76 -12.06
N VAL A 136 4.64 -6.77 -12.89
CA VAL A 136 4.77 -5.35 -12.57
C VAL A 136 3.42 -4.65 -12.74
N GLY A 137 3.16 -3.60 -11.96
CA GLY A 137 1.99 -2.74 -12.14
C GLY A 137 1.87 -1.71 -11.04
N ASN A 138 0.97 -0.75 -11.23
CA ASN A 138 0.67 0.27 -10.23
C ASN A 138 0.09 -0.37 -8.95
N PRO A 139 0.24 0.26 -7.76
CA PRO A 139 -0.52 -0.13 -6.59
C PRO A 139 -2.03 -0.19 -6.89
N ASN A 140 -2.73 -1.13 -6.26
CA ASN A 140 -4.18 -1.33 -6.40
C ASN A 140 -4.71 -1.70 -7.79
N CYS A 141 -3.86 -1.94 -8.81
CA CYS A 141 -4.28 -2.37 -10.16
C CYS A 141 -4.77 -3.83 -10.24
N GLY A 142 -4.81 -4.54 -9.09
CA GLY A 142 -5.19 -5.95 -9.01
C GLY A 142 -4.05 -6.94 -9.34
N LYS A 143 -2.79 -6.48 -9.28
CA LYS A 143 -1.59 -7.30 -9.45
C LYS A 143 -1.58 -8.56 -8.58
N THR A 144 -1.82 -8.43 -7.27
CA THR A 144 -1.86 -9.58 -6.34
C THR A 144 -3.00 -10.56 -6.68
N ALA A 145 -4.14 -10.07 -7.17
CA ALA A 145 -5.21 -10.94 -7.64
C ALA A 145 -4.77 -11.72 -8.89
N PHE A 146 -4.07 -11.06 -9.82
CA PHE A 146 -3.53 -11.71 -11.02
C PHE A 146 -2.47 -12.74 -10.67
N PHE A 147 -1.53 -12.39 -9.79
CA PHE A 147 -0.50 -13.29 -9.28
C PHE A 147 -1.10 -14.58 -8.69
N ASN A 148 -2.12 -14.44 -7.86
CA ASN A 148 -2.83 -15.57 -7.26
C ASN A 148 -3.51 -16.47 -8.29
N ALA A 149 -4.15 -15.85 -9.29
CA ALA A 149 -4.80 -16.59 -10.38
C ALA A 149 -3.78 -17.31 -11.28
N ALA A 150 -2.62 -16.71 -11.51
CA ALA A 150 -1.56 -17.25 -12.36
C ALA A 150 -0.71 -18.32 -11.66
N SER A 151 -0.36 -18.13 -10.38
CA SER A 151 0.53 -19.03 -9.63
C SER A 151 -0.17 -20.24 -9.01
N GLY A 152 -1.51 -20.29 -9.00
CA GLY A 152 -2.26 -21.39 -8.38
C GLY A 152 -2.22 -21.39 -6.85
N GLY A 153 -1.70 -20.34 -6.20
CA GLY A 153 -1.69 -20.18 -4.75
C GLY A 153 -0.54 -20.87 -4.01
N HIS A 154 0.53 -21.28 -4.70
CA HIS A 154 1.74 -21.82 -4.07
C HIS A 154 2.80 -20.71 -3.96
N GLU A 155 2.81 -20.03 -2.82
CA GLU A 155 3.69 -18.89 -2.55
C GLU A 155 4.87 -19.29 -1.65
N ARG A 156 6.06 -18.78 -1.97
CA ARG A 156 7.12 -18.60 -0.97
C ARG A 156 7.38 -17.11 -0.79
N THR A 157 7.17 -16.61 0.43
CA THR A 157 7.48 -15.24 0.81
C THR A 157 8.95 -15.15 1.24
N GLY A 158 9.72 -14.28 0.61
CA GLY A 158 11.09 -13.94 1.04
C GLY A 158 11.12 -12.56 1.71
N ASN A 159 11.86 -12.43 2.82
CA ASN A 159 12.20 -11.14 3.41
C ASN A 159 13.63 -10.76 3.00
N TYR A 160 13.86 -9.52 2.60
CA TYR A 160 15.19 -9.01 2.28
C TYR A 160 15.87 -8.36 3.50
N ALA A 161 17.20 -8.45 3.58
CA ALA A 161 17.96 -7.81 4.64
C ALA A 161 17.84 -6.28 4.56
N GLY A 162 17.37 -5.65 5.64
CA GLY A 162 17.42 -4.19 5.83
C GLY A 162 16.30 -3.36 5.19
N ILE A 163 15.33 -3.96 4.50
CA ILE A 163 14.10 -3.28 4.02
C ILE A 163 12.87 -4.19 4.19
N THR A 164 11.73 -3.63 4.61
CA THR A 164 10.49 -4.37 4.86
C THR A 164 9.67 -4.67 3.60
N VAL A 165 10.33 -4.82 2.44
CA VAL A 165 9.67 -5.03 1.15
C VAL A 165 9.72 -6.51 0.83
N THR A 166 8.58 -7.18 0.70
CA THR A 166 8.48 -8.61 0.39
C THR A 166 8.15 -8.81 -1.09
N SER A 167 8.98 -9.53 -1.84
CA SER A 167 8.58 -10.08 -3.15
C SER A 167 8.10 -11.51 -2.95
N VAL A 168 6.98 -11.87 -3.57
CA VAL A 168 6.44 -13.22 -3.51
C VAL A 168 6.86 -13.95 -4.78
N VAL A 169 7.48 -15.12 -4.63
CA VAL A 169 7.83 -15.97 -5.78
C VAL A 169 6.88 -17.16 -5.80
N GLY A 170 6.19 -17.32 -6.93
CA GLY A 170 5.33 -18.46 -7.22
C GLY A 170 5.97 -19.31 -8.32
N ARG A 171 6.02 -20.63 -8.10
CA ARG A 171 6.39 -21.59 -9.14
C ARG A 171 5.16 -22.38 -9.53
N THR A 172 4.91 -22.44 -10.83
CA THR A 172 3.76 -23.16 -11.39
C THR A 172 4.14 -23.81 -12.71
N GLU A 173 3.37 -24.79 -13.13
CA GLU A 173 3.50 -25.43 -14.43
C GLU A 173 2.27 -25.07 -15.27
N PHE A 174 2.48 -24.58 -16.49
CA PHE A 174 1.39 -24.19 -17.39
C PHE A 174 1.71 -24.65 -18.81
N GLU A 175 0.79 -25.39 -19.42
CA GLU A 175 0.95 -25.97 -20.78
C GLU A 175 2.29 -26.72 -20.99
N GLY A 176 2.80 -27.38 -19.93
CA GLY A 176 4.06 -28.15 -19.94
C GLY A 176 5.33 -27.31 -19.73
N GLU A 177 5.19 -26.00 -19.49
CA GLU A 177 6.29 -25.08 -19.21
C GLU A 177 6.39 -24.78 -17.72
N LYS A 178 7.61 -24.76 -17.17
CA LYS A 178 7.86 -24.36 -15.79
C LYS A 178 7.97 -22.85 -15.71
N LEU A 179 7.06 -22.22 -14.96
CA LEU A 179 7.01 -20.78 -14.80
C LEU A 179 7.46 -20.37 -13.41
N ARG A 180 8.37 -19.39 -13.37
CA ARG A 180 8.77 -18.68 -12.16
C ARG A 180 8.15 -17.28 -12.21
N VAL A 181 7.05 -17.08 -11.49
CA VAL A 181 6.35 -15.80 -11.42
C VAL A 181 6.86 -15.02 -10.21
N ILE A 182 7.42 -13.84 -10.45
CA ILE A 182 7.93 -12.93 -9.42
C ILE A 182 6.93 -11.79 -9.24
N ASP A 183 6.27 -11.72 -8.09
CA ASP A 183 5.42 -10.59 -7.74
C ASP A 183 6.29 -9.43 -7.23
N LEU A 184 6.48 -8.42 -8.08
CA LEU A 184 7.21 -7.23 -7.71
C LEU A 184 6.30 -6.27 -6.94
N PRO A 185 6.82 -5.51 -5.97
CA PRO A 185 6.04 -4.48 -5.26
C PRO A 185 5.31 -3.56 -6.24
N GLY A 186 4.07 -3.18 -5.92
CA GLY A 186 3.34 -2.20 -6.72
C GLY A 186 4.13 -0.88 -6.76
N THR A 187 4.38 -0.37 -7.95
CA THR A 187 5.19 0.83 -8.17
C THR A 187 4.51 1.78 -9.14
N TYR A 188 4.63 3.08 -8.94
CA TYR A 188 4.23 4.08 -9.93
C TYR A 188 5.36 4.49 -10.87
N SER A 189 6.60 4.23 -10.48
CA SER A 189 7.79 4.71 -11.19
C SER A 189 9.04 3.89 -10.83
N LEU A 190 9.99 3.89 -11.75
CA LEU A 190 11.28 3.22 -11.64
C LEU A 190 12.40 4.22 -11.33
N ARG A 191 12.05 5.43 -10.88
CA ARG A 191 12.99 6.49 -10.47
C ARG A 191 13.47 6.37 -9.00
N ALA A 192 13.06 5.32 -8.27
CA ALA A 192 13.53 4.97 -6.94
C ALA A 192 13.30 6.06 -5.86
N PHE A 193 12.07 6.59 -5.71
CA PHE A 193 11.75 7.47 -4.59
C PHE A 193 11.55 6.71 -3.29
N SER A 194 10.94 5.54 -3.39
CA SER A 194 10.70 4.66 -2.26
C SER A 194 11.64 3.45 -2.27
N PRO A 195 11.85 2.79 -1.12
CA PRO A 195 12.54 1.51 -1.06
C PRO A 195 11.90 0.46 -1.98
N GLU A 196 10.57 0.49 -2.11
CA GLU A 196 9.81 -0.41 -2.97
C GLU A 196 10.15 -0.16 -4.46
N GLU A 197 10.14 1.09 -4.90
CA GLU A 197 10.48 1.48 -6.28
C GLU A 197 11.94 1.18 -6.62
N ALA A 198 12.85 1.47 -5.69
CA ALA A 198 14.27 1.17 -5.84
C ALA A 198 14.51 -0.34 -6.02
N TYR A 199 13.76 -1.15 -5.28
CA TYR A 199 13.81 -2.60 -5.40
C TYR A 199 13.32 -3.06 -6.78
N VAL A 200 12.16 -2.58 -7.25
CA VAL A 200 11.63 -2.95 -8.58
C VAL A 200 12.61 -2.59 -9.69
N ALA A 201 13.18 -1.39 -9.67
CA ALA A 201 14.17 -0.96 -10.64
C ALA A 201 15.44 -1.83 -10.61
N ASN A 202 15.95 -2.16 -9.42
CA ASN A 202 17.10 -3.02 -9.25
C ASN A 202 16.83 -4.46 -9.75
N GLU A 203 15.65 -5.02 -9.45
CA GLU A 203 15.30 -6.38 -9.86
C GLU A 203 15.19 -6.52 -11.38
N LEU A 204 14.55 -5.55 -12.04
CA LEU A 204 14.48 -5.51 -13.50
C LEU A 204 15.86 -5.28 -14.14
N SER A 205 16.75 -4.54 -13.48
CA SER A 205 18.12 -4.29 -13.96
C SER A 205 19.01 -5.54 -13.94
N LYS A 206 18.67 -6.57 -13.15
CA LYS A 206 19.44 -7.82 -13.12
C LYS A 206 19.38 -8.59 -14.45
N GLY A 207 18.36 -8.35 -15.27
CA GLY A 207 18.14 -9.09 -16.52
C GLY A 207 17.72 -10.55 -16.33
N GLU A 208 17.22 -10.91 -15.14
CA GLU A 208 16.75 -12.27 -14.82
C GLU A 208 15.31 -12.55 -15.30
N ALA A 209 14.57 -11.54 -15.76
CA ALA A 209 13.22 -11.69 -16.26
C ALA A 209 13.22 -11.90 -17.78
N ASP A 210 12.62 -12.99 -18.25
CA ASP A 210 12.49 -13.27 -19.69
C ASP A 210 11.32 -12.50 -20.30
N VAL A 211 10.28 -12.21 -19.52
CA VAL A 211 9.09 -11.48 -19.95
C VAL A 211 8.46 -10.71 -18.78
N ILE A 212 7.92 -9.53 -19.07
CA ILE A 212 7.15 -8.74 -18.12
C ILE A 212 5.65 -8.90 -18.40
N ILE A 213 4.90 -9.27 -17.37
CA ILE A 213 3.44 -9.09 -17.36
C ILE A 213 3.17 -7.77 -16.66
N ASN A 214 2.68 -6.79 -17.42
CA ASN A 214 2.35 -5.47 -16.91
C ASN A 214 0.85 -5.37 -16.63
N VAL A 215 0.47 -5.37 -15.35
CA VAL A 215 -0.93 -5.29 -14.90
C VAL A 215 -1.38 -3.83 -14.90
N LEU A 216 -2.36 -3.54 -15.75
CA LEU A 216 -2.89 -2.20 -16.02
C LEU A 216 -4.33 -2.11 -15.51
N ASP A 217 -4.61 -1.15 -14.63
CA ASP A 217 -6.00 -0.81 -14.30
C ASP A 217 -6.64 -0.03 -15.46
N VAL A 218 -7.64 -0.63 -16.12
CA VAL A 218 -8.31 -0.03 -17.29
C VAL A 218 -9.13 1.19 -16.91
N THR A 219 -9.52 1.35 -15.64
CA THR A 219 -10.23 2.54 -15.16
C THR A 219 -9.30 3.74 -14.97
N ASN A 220 -7.99 3.50 -14.93
CA ASN A 220 -6.95 4.50 -14.72
C ASN A 220 -5.79 4.30 -15.73
N LEU A 221 -6.14 4.12 -17.01
CA LEU A 221 -5.22 3.61 -18.02
C LEU A 221 -4.05 4.56 -18.30
N GLU A 222 -4.31 5.86 -18.43
CA GLU A 222 -3.29 6.88 -18.69
C GLU A 222 -2.15 6.83 -17.67
N ARG A 223 -2.52 6.69 -16.40
CA ARG A 223 -1.60 6.58 -15.28
C ARG A 223 -0.77 5.30 -15.29
N ASN A 224 -1.38 4.18 -15.66
CA ASN A 224 -0.70 2.89 -15.73
C ASN A 224 0.26 2.83 -16.93
N LEU A 225 -0.10 3.47 -18.05
CA LEU A 225 0.76 3.53 -19.23
C LEU A 225 2.05 4.33 -19.01
N LEU A 226 2.09 5.28 -18.06
CA LEU A 226 3.33 5.98 -17.70
C LEU A 226 4.41 5.01 -17.22
N LEU A 227 4.04 4.06 -16.35
CA LEU A 227 4.94 3.01 -15.91
C LEU A 227 5.34 2.11 -17.09
N THR A 228 4.41 1.79 -17.99
CA THR A 228 4.69 1.03 -19.22
C THR A 228 5.82 1.64 -20.04
N LEU A 229 5.83 2.97 -20.21
CA LEU A 229 6.90 3.65 -20.97
C LEU A 229 8.26 3.52 -20.28
N GLN A 230 8.30 3.53 -18.95
CA GLN A 230 9.55 3.34 -18.20
C GLN A 230 10.05 1.90 -18.28
N LEU A 231 9.14 0.92 -18.21
CA LEU A 231 9.48 -0.50 -18.31
C LEU A 231 10.08 -0.86 -19.67
N ARG A 232 9.64 -0.21 -20.77
CA ARG A 232 10.23 -0.40 -22.11
C ARG A 232 11.72 -0.16 -22.16
N LYS A 233 12.26 0.68 -21.27
CA LYS A 233 13.68 1.02 -21.26
C LYS A 233 14.59 -0.14 -20.86
N TYR A 234 14.05 -1.16 -20.20
CA TYR A 234 14.79 -2.36 -19.81
C TYR A 234 14.96 -3.37 -20.95
N GLY A 235 14.29 -3.14 -22.09
CA GLY A 235 14.42 -4.00 -23.26
C GLY A 235 13.84 -5.41 -23.08
N VAL A 236 13.03 -5.65 -22.05
CA VAL A 236 12.40 -6.96 -21.80
C VAL A 236 11.05 -7.01 -22.55
N PRO A 237 10.75 -8.10 -23.28
CA PRO A 237 9.44 -8.31 -23.89
C PRO A 237 8.32 -8.18 -22.85
N MET A 238 7.17 -7.62 -23.25
CA MET A 238 6.08 -7.41 -22.32
C MET A 238 4.70 -7.61 -22.93
N VAL A 239 3.79 -8.12 -22.09
CA VAL A 239 2.35 -8.18 -22.36
C VAL A 239 1.62 -7.30 -21.35
N GLY A 240 0.69 -6.48 -21.83
CA GLY A 240 -0.18 -5.69 -20.98
C GLY A 240 -1.44 -6.46 -20.63
N VAL A 241 -1.79 -6.46 -19.36
CA VAL A 241 -2.99 -7.09 -18.82
C VAL A 241 -3.95 -6.00 -18.40
N LEU A 242 -4.99 -5.78 -19.20
CA LEU A 242 -6.03 -4.79 -18.98
C LEU A 242 -7.02 -5.32 -17.93
N ASN A 243 -6.69 -5.14 -16.65
CA ASN A 243 -7.41 -5.68 -15.49
C ASN A 243 -8.58 -4.78 -15.07
N MET A 244 -9.48 -5.34 -14.24
CA MET A 244 -10.76 -4.71 -13.84
C MET A 244 -11.68 -4.41 -15.03
N TYR A 245 -11.62 -5.27 -16.05
CA TYR A 245 -12.39 -5.10 -17.27
C TYR A 245 -13.91 -5.23 -17.04
N ASP A 246 -14.34 -5.88 -15.94
CA ASP A 246 -15.72 -5.94 -15.50
C ASP A 246 -16.24 -4.58 -15.00
N GLU A 247 -15.44 -3.87 -14.20
CA GLU A 247 -15.77 -2.51 -13.76
C GLU A 247 -15.82 -1.56 -14.96
N PHE A 248 -14.82 -1.64 -15.85
CA PHE A 248 -14.77 -0.88 -17.08
C PHE A 248 -16.02 -1.10 -17.97
N ARG A 249 -16.40 -2.36 -18.22
CA ARG A 249 -17.63 -2.69 -18.96
C ARG A 249 -18.90 -2.17 -18.26
N SER A 250 -18.97 -2.30 -16.94
CA SER A 250 -20.14 -1.88 -16.15
C SER A 250 -20.39 -0.37 -16.22
N SER A 251 -19.33 0.41 -16.37
CA SER A 251 -19.39 1.87 -16.51
C SER A 251 -19.84 2.34 -17.91
N LYS A 252 -19.99 1.42 -18.87
CA LYS A 252 -20.23 1.71 -20.29
C LYS A 252 -19.10 2.54 -20.94
N SER A 253 -17.90 2.45 -20.37
CA SER A 253 -16.68 3.03 -20.95
C SER A 253 -16.29 2.29 -22.23
N GLN A 254 -15.55 2.96 -23.10
CA GLN A 254 -15.15 2.42 -24.41
C GLN A 254 -13.63 2.43 -24.53
N LEU A 255 -13.07 1.31 -25.00
CA LEU A 255 -11.66 1.17 -25.31
C LEU A 255 -11.49 0.35 -26.59
N ASP A 256 -10.87 0.92 -27.62
CA ASP A 256 -10.43 0.17 -28.78
C ASP A 256 -9.07 -0.48 -28.50
N ILE A 257 -9.11 -1.74 -28.09
CA ILE A 257 -7.90 -2.50 -27.73
C ILE A 257 -6.99 -2.70 -28.94
N ARG A 258 -7.54 -2.90 -30.15
CA ARG A 258 -6.73 -3.18 -31.35
C ARG A 258 -5.91 -1.95 -31.74
N GLN A 259 -6.57 -0.78 -31.79
CA GLN A 259 -5.86 0.47 -32.04
C GLN A 259 -4.84 0.77 -30.93
N LEU A 260 -5.14 0.46 -29.67
CA LEU A 260 -4.19 0.64 -28.58
C LEU A 260 -2.98 -0.30 -28.72
N GLU A 261 -3.19 -1.57 -29.09
CA GLU A 261 -2.11 -2.54 -29.38
C GLU A 261 -1.21 -2.02 -30.52
N GLU A 262 -1.79 -1.46 -31.58
CA GLU A 262 -1.05 -0.88 -32.71
C GLU A 262 -0.24 0.36 -32.31
N ARG A 263 -0.87 1.32 -31.61
CA ARG A 263 -0.21 2.57 -31.17
C ARG A 263 0.91 2.30 -30.15
N LEU A 264 0.72 1.31 -29.28
CA LEU A 264 1.73 0.93 -28.29
C LEU A 264 2.76 -0.06 -28.86
N GLY A 265 2.41 -0.83 -29.89
CA GLY A 265 3.21 -1.97 -30.36
C GLY A 265 3.24 -3.15 -29.38
N MET A 266 2.35 -3.19 -28.38
CA MET A 266 2.36 -4.15 -27.27
C MET A 266 1.06 -4.93 -27.25
N ARG A 267 1.13 -6.25 -27.01
CA ARG A 267 -0.08 -7.10 -26.87
C ARG A 267 -0.85 -6.76 -25.60
N LEU A 268 -2.17 -6.71 -25.70
CA LEU A 268 -3.07 -6.34 -24.61
C LEU A 268 -4.18 -7.38 -24.41
N VAL A 269 -4.32 -7.87 -23.19
CA VAL A 269 -5.31 -8.89 -22.83
C VAL A 269 -6.29 -8.33 -21.80
N PRO A 270 -7.59 -8.23 -22.12
CA PRO A 270 -8.64 -7.92 -21.15
C PRO A 270 -8.75 -9.01 -20.08
N THR A 271 -8.72 -8.62 -18.81
CA THR A 271 -8.77 -9.57 -17.70
C THR A 271 -9.67 -9.14 -16.56
N VAL A 272 -10.17 -10.15 -15.84
CA VAL A 272 -10.80 -10.00 -14.53
C VAL A 272 -10.10 -10.98 -13.61
N ALA A 273 -8.99 -10.53 -13.02
CA ALA A 273 -8.09 -11.39 -12.25
C ALA A 273 -8.80 -12.16 -11.12
N SER A 274 -9.76 -11.52 -10.43
CA SER A 274 -10.55 -12.14 -9.36
C SER A 274 -11.42 -13.32 -9.80
N ARG A 275 -11.77 -13.38 -11.09
CA ARG A 275 -12.55 -14.45 -11.71
C ARG A 275 -11.71 -15.37 -12.60
N ARG A 276 -10.40 -15.13 -12.67
CA ARG A 276 -9.45 -15.82 -13.56
C ARG A 276 -9.78 -15.68 -15.07
N GLU A 277 -10.59 -14.68 -15.43
CA GLU A 277 -10.91 -14.42 -16.84
C GLU A 277 -9.71 -13.76 -17.54
N GLY A 278 -9.25 -14.33 -18.66
CA GLY A 278 -8.14 -13.83 -19.48
C GLY A 278 -6.72 -14.06 -18.91
N VAL A 279 -6.59 -14.66 -17.73
CA VAL A 279 -5.28 -14.95 -17.11
C VAL A 279 -4.50 -15.99 -17.91
N ASP A 280 -5.16 -17.08 -18.30
CA ASP A 280 -4.52 -18.16 -19.07
C ASP A 280 -4.09 -17.69 -20.47
N GLU A 281 -4.85 -16.78 -21.09
CA GLU A 281 -4.49 -16.14 -22.36
C GLU A 281 -3.26 -15.24 -22.22
N ALA A 282 -3.20 -14.44 -21.16
CA ALA A 282 -2.04 -13.59 -20.86
C ALA A 282 -0.77 -14.42 -20.61
N LEU A 283 -0.89 -15.55 -19.89
CA LEU A 283 0.23 -16.48 -19.67
C LEU A 283 0.72 -17.09 -20.99
N ARG A 284 -0.20 -17.53 -21.86
CA ARG A 284 0.16 -18.09 -23.18
C ARG A 284 0.92 -17.08 -24.04
N ILE A 285 0.48 -15.82 -24.06
CA ILE A 285 1.16 -14.74 -24.78
C ILE A 285 2.52 -14.43 -24.15
N ALA A 286 2.63 -14.42 -22.82
CA ALA A 286 3.89 -14.19 -22.13
C ALA A 286 4.93 -15.28 -22.44
N ILE A 287 4.52 -16.55 -22.47
CA ILE A 287 5.36 -17.69 -22.86
C ILE A 287 5.81 -17.59 -24.32
N ALA A 288 4.93 -17.15 -25.22
CA ALA A 288 5.30 -16.94 -26.61
C ALA A 288 6.36 -15.81 -26.75
N LEU A 289 6.17 -14.70 -26.03
CA LEU A 289 7.07 -13.55 -26.06
C LEU A 289 8.43 -13.84 -25.40
N SER A 290 8.50 -14.67 -24.36
CA SER A 290 9.76 -15.02 -23.70
C SER A 290 10.74 -15.76 -24.63
N ARG A 291 10.21 -16.40 -25.68
CA ARG A 291 11.00 -17.09 -26.71
C ARG A 291 11.48 -16.14 -27.83
N GLU A 292 10.84 -14.98 -27.99
CA GLU A 292 11.15 -13.99 -29.02
C GLU A 292 12.02 -12.84 -28.47
N LYS A 293 13.21 -13.16 -27.92
CA LYS A 293 14.09 -12.18 -27.24
C LYS A 293 14.50 -10.96 -28.11
N ASP A 294 14.41 -11.08 -29.43
CA ASP A 294 14.77 -10.00 -30.37
C ASP A 294 13.63 -8.98 -30.63
N LYS A 295 12.38 -9.24 -30.22
CA LYS A 295 11.27 -8.28 -30.37
C LYS A 295 11.20 -7.32 -29.18
N VAL A 296 12.22 -6.49 -29.06
CA VAL A 296 12.21 -5.37 -28.11
C VAL A 296 11.26 -4.29 -28.63
N LEU A 297 10.36 -3.81 -27.77
CA LEU A 297 9.49 -2.70 -28.12
C LEU A 297 10.33 -1.45 -28.45
N PRO A 298 10.11 -0.79 -29.60
CA PRO A 298 10.85 0.41 -29.93
C PRO A 298 10.63 1.47 -28.84
N GLN A 299 11.73 2.11 -28.43
CA GLN A 299 11.64 3.18 -27.44
C GLN A 299 10.95 4.39 -28.05
N PRO A 300 9.91 4.92 -27.40
CA PRO A 300 9.21 6.08 -27.93
C PRO A 300 10.13 7.30 -27.81
N PRO A 301 10.33 8.09 -28.89
CA PRO A 301 11.23 9.24 -28.91
C PRO A 301 10.53 10.46 -28.27
N VAL A 302 10.39 10.49 -26.94
CA VAL A 302 9.47 11.46 -26.31
C VAL A 302 10.11 12.23 -25.16
N LYS A 303 10.14 13.56 -25.32
CA LYS A 303 10.51 14.53 -24.26
C LYS A 303 9.43 14.72 -23.19
N ASP A 304 8.17 14.43 -23.51
CA ASP A 304 7.02 14.51 -22.61
C ASP A 304 6.17 13.22 -22.65
N SER A 305 6.38 12.34 -21.67
CA SER A 305 5.67 11.05 -21.58
C SER A 305 4.16 11.19 -21.39
N HIS A 306 3.68 12.25 -20.74
CA HIS A 306 2.25 12.45 -20.49
C HIS A 306 1.54 12.84 -21.78
N ALA A 307 2.07 13.83 -22.49
CA ALA A 307 1.52 14.23 -23.79
C ALA A 307 1.47 13.07 -24.79
N TYR A 308 2.50 12.21 -24.79
CA TYR A 308 2.48 11.01 -25.63
C TYR A 308 1.38 10.03 -25.24
N ILE A 309 1.21 9.70 -23.97
CA ILE A 309 0.14 8.77 -23.56
C ILE A 309 -1.23 9.36 -23.84
N HIS A 310 -1.40 10.65 -23.58
CA HIS A 310 -2.63 11.36 -23.91
C HIS A 310 -2.94 11.22 -25.41
N SER A 311 -1.94 11.44 -26.29
CA SER A 311 -2.10 11.23 -27.75
C SER A 311 -2.36 9.77 -28.14
N VAL A 312 -1.79 8.81 -27.41
CA VAL A 312 -2.02 7.38 -27.65
C VAL A 312 -3.46 7.01 -27.30
N LEU A 313 -4.01 7.56 -26.24
CA LEU A 313 -5.38 7.29 -25.77
C LEU A 313 -6.45 8.14 -26.48
N ASP A 314 -6.05 9.23 -27.12
CA ASP A 314 -6.97 10.15 -27.78
C ASP A 314 -7.82 9.46 -28.85
N GLY A 315 -9.13 9.70 -28.77
CA GLY A 315 -10.16 9.11 -29.63
C GLY A 315 -10.41 7.60 -29.47
N ILE A 316 -9.65 6.89 -28.64
CA ILE A 316 -9.79 5.42 -28.47
C ILE A 316 -10.15 4.98 -27.06
N TYR A 317 -10.03 5.87 -26.07
CA TYR A 317 -10.33 5.59 -24.67
C TYR A 317 -11.30 6.64 -24.13
N GLU A 318 -12.54 6.23 -23.86
CA GLU A 318 -13.57 7.07 -23.25
C GLU A 318 -13.95 6.46 -21.89
N LEU A 319 -13.52 7.13 -20.81
CA LEU A 319 -13.88 6.73 -19.46
C LEU A 319 -15.18 7.42 -19.02
N ARG A 320 -16.18 6.62 -18.63
CA ARG A 320 -17.44 7.08 -18.06
C ARG A 320 -17.51 6.77 -16.58
N GLU A 321 -18.20 7.63 -15.82
CA GLU A 321 -18.38 7.40 -14.38
C GLU A 321 -19.18 6.11 -14.11
N GLY A 322 -18.47 5.09 -13.63
CA GLY A 322 -19.05 3.84 -13.17
C GLY A 322 -19.90 3.98 -11.90
N ARG A 323 -20.64 2.91 -11.58
CA ARG A 323 -21.48 2.83 -10.37
C ARG A 323 -20.65 3.00 -9.08
N SER A 324 -19.44 2.43 -9.06
CA SER A 324 -18.47 2.50 -7.97
C SER A 324 -18.07 3.94 -7.64
N SER A 325 -17.74 4.75 -8.65
CA SER A 325 -17.42 6.18 -8.49
C SER A 325 -18.60 6.98 -7.91
N LYS A 326 -19.82 6.71 -8.38
CA LYS A 326 -21.04 7.37 -7.86
C LYS A 326 -21.32 7.01 -6.39
N ILE A 327 -21.15 5.74 -6.02
CA ILE A 327 -21.26 5.29 -4.62
C ILE A 327 -20.18 5.96 -3.79
N THR A 328 -18.95 6.01 -4.29
CA THR A 328 -17.82 6.62 -3.60
C THR A 328 -18.08 8.09 -3.28
N ARG A 329 -18.56 8.87 -4.25
CA ARG A 329 -18.91 10.27 -4.04
C ARG A 329 -19.96 10.45 -2.94
N ARG A 330 -21.02 9.62 -2.94
CA ARG A 330 -22.08 9.65 -1.92
C ARG A 330 -21.58 9.25 -0.54
N LEU A 331 -20.70 8.24 -0.47
CA LEU A 331 -20.11 7.80 0.79
C LEU A 331 -19.15 8.85 1.34
N ASP A 332 -18.30 9.45 0.51
CA ASP A 332 -17.35 10.47 0.94
C ASP A 332 -18.03 11.74 1.47
N ASP A 333 -19.23 12.09 1.00
CA ASP A 333 -20.01 13.19 1.58
C ASP A 333 -20.29 12.99 3.08
N ILE A 334 -20.48 11.74 3.52
CA ILE A 334 -20.72 11.39 4.93
C ILE A 334 -19.41 11.01 5.64
N LEU A 335 -18.56 10.24 4.98
CA LEU A 335 -17.40 9.55 5.57
C LEU A 335 -16.10 10.34 5.50
N ALA A 336 -16.01 11.38 4.66
CA ALA A 336 -14.79 12.15 4.49
C ALA A 336 -14.99 13.67 4.57
N ARG A 337 -16.16 14.19 4.15
CA ARG A 337 -16.42 15.62 4.02
C ARG A 337 -17.12 16.24 5.24
N SER A 338 -18.00 15.49 5.88
CA SER A 338 -18.84 16.00 6.98
C SER A 338 -18.10 15.96 8.33
N PRO A 339 -18.37 16.87 9.28
CA PRO A 339 -17.92 16.72 10.66
C PRO A 339 -18.37 15.39 11.30
N LEU A 340 -19.49 14.81 10.83
CA LEU A 340 -19.96 13.49 11.24
C LEU A 340 -19.00 12.35 10.88
N SER A 341 -18.06 12.57 9.96
CA SER A 341 -17.04 11.58 9.58
C SER A 341 -16.18 11.15 10.78
N PHE A 342 -15.87 12.06 11.71
CA PHE A 342 -15.16 11.70 12.94
C PHE A 342 -15.99 10.77 13.83
N LEU A 343 -17.26 11.11 14.06
CA LEU A 343 -18.17 10.28 14.85
C LEU A 343 -18.31 8.88 14.21
N PHE A 344 -18.52 8.82 12.90
CA PHE A 344 -18.59 7.54 12.20
C PHE A 344 -17.29 6.74 12.34
N SER A 345 -16.12 7.39 12.24
CA SER A 345 -14.84 6.71 12.42
C SER A 345 -14.67 6.12 13.82
N PHE A 346 -15.06 6.86 14.87
CA PHE A 346 -15.08 6.34 16.23
C PHE A 346 -16.09 5.21 16.41
N VAL A 347 -17.28 5.29 15.79
CA VAL A 347 -18.29 4.23 15.85
C VAL A 347 -17.82 2.96 15.16
N VAL A 348 -17.28 3.06 13.93
CA VAL A 348 -16.73 1.90 13.20
C VAL A 348 -15.59 1.28 13.99
N MET A 349 -14.69 2.10 14.53
CA MET A 349 -13.58 1.57 15.29
C MET A 349 -14.04 0.92 16.60
N GLY A 350 -14.94 1.58 17.33
CA GLY A 350 -15.56 1.03 18.55
C GLY A 350 -16.29 -0.28 18.29
N LEU A 351 -17.00 -0.39 17.16
CA LEU A 351 -17.65 -1.63 16.72
C LEU A 351 -16.63 -2.74 16.47
N ILE A 352 -15.53 -2.44 15.79
CA ILE A 352 -14.46 -3.42 15.54
C ILE A 352 -13.86 -3.90 16.85
N PHE A 353 -13.53 -2.99 17.78
CA PHE A 353 -13.01 -3.35 19.10
C PHE A 353 -14.01 -4.19 19.90
N TYR A 354 -15.26 -3.74 19.97
CA TYR A 354 -16.32 -4.47 20.65
C TYR A 354 -16.51 -5.86 20.07
N ALA A 355 -16.65 -5.98 18.75
CA ALA A 355 -16.83 -7.26 18.08
C ALA A 355 -15.60 -8.18 18.26
N THR A 356 -14.39 -7.63 18.22
CA THR A 356 -13.15 -8.40 18.41
C THR A 356 -13.13 -9.09 19.76
N PHE A 357 -13.45 -8.38 20.84
CA PHE A 357 -13.43 -8.95 22.19
C PHE A 357 -14.69 -9.73 22.53
N ALA A 358 -15.87 -9.25 22.12
CA ALA A 358 -17.12 -9.94 22.40
C ALA A 358 -17.22 -11.27 21.65
N LEU A 359 -16.88 -11.30 20.36
CA LEU A 359 -16.88 -12.53 19.57
C LEU A 359 -15.66 -13.39 19.87
N GLY A 360 -14.53 -12.77 20.22
CA GLY A 360 -13.28 -13.47 20.50
C GLY A 360 -13.22 -14.10 21.89
N ALA A 361 -14.00 -13.64 22.86
CA ALA A 361 -14.13 -14.26 24.18
C ALA A 361 -14.56 -15.74 24.09
N TYR A 362 -15.53 -16.08 23.24
CA TYR A 362 -16.01 -17.46 23.08
C TYR A 362 -14.90 -18.46 22.69
N PRO A 363 -14.16 -18.27 21.58
CA PRO A 363 -13.06 -19.16 21.22
C PRO A 363 -11.87 -19.06 22.17
N MET A 364 -11.62 -17.88 22.78
CA MET A 364 -10.56 -17.69 23.77
C MET A 364 -10.81 -18.59 25.00
N ASP A 365 -12.02 -18.52 25.59
CA ASP A 365 -12.40 -19.32 26.74
C ASP A 365 -12.35 -20.82 26.43
N LEU A 366 -12.74 -21.22 25.22
CA LEU A 366 -12.65 -22.62 24.78
C LEU A 366 -11.19 -23.10 24.69
N MET A 367 -10.29 -22.26 24.17
CA MET A 367 -8.86 -22.58 24.11
C MET A 367 -8.25 -22.63 25.51
N GLU A 368 -8.63 -21.71 26.40
CA GLU A 368 -8.16 -21.69 27.79
C GLU A 368 -8.59 -22.96 28.54
N GLN A 369 -9.85 -23.37 28.39
CA GLN A 369 -10.35 -24.63 28.95
C GLN A 369 -9.62 -25.84 28.36
N GLY A 370 -9.32 -25.83 27.06
CA GLY A 370 -8.55 -26.88 26.40
C GLY A 370 -7.12 -27.01 26.93
N VAL A 371 -6.42 -25.89 27.12
CA VAL A 371 -5.07 -25.85 27.70
C VAL A 371 -5.11 -26.28 29.17
N ALA A 372 -6.11 -25.85 29.94
CA ALA A 372 -6.30 -26.27 31.32
C ALA A 372 -6.56 -27.78 31.43
N ALA A 373 -7.47 -28.33 30.62
CA ALA A 373 -7.76 -29.76 30.59
C ALA A 373 -6.54 -30.60 30.20
N LEU A 374 -5.75 -30.15 29.23
CA LEU A 374 -4.49 -30.82 28.85
C LEU A 374 -3.44 -30.76 29.98
N SER A 375 -3.35 -29.61 30.66
CA SER A 375 -2.46 -29.43 31.80
C SER A 375 -2.83 -30.36 32.95
N ASP A 376 -4.13 -30.46 33.27
CA ASP A 376 -4.66 -31.35 34.30
C ASP A 376 -4.47 -32.83 33.94
N TRP A 377 -4.67 -33.19 32.67
CA TRP A 377 -4.42 -34.54 32.20
C TRP A 377 -2.94 -34.94 32.35
N LEU A 378 -2.01 -34.08 31.93
CA LEU A 378 -0.57 -34.33 32.12
C LEU A 378 -0.18 -34.39 33.60
N ASN A 379 -0.81 -33.58 34.44
CA ASN A 379 -0.62 -33.61 35.88
C ASN A 379 -1.05 -34.95 36.51
N GLN A 380 -2.02 -35.64 35.92
CA GLN A 380 -2.49 -36.96 36.37
C GLN A 380 -1.65 -38.12 35.82
N VAL A 381 -1.19 -38.01 34.57
CA VAL A 381 -0.43 -39.08 33.90
C VAL A 381 1.05 -39.08 34.28
N MET A 382 1.64 -37.92 34.53
CA MET A 382 3.07 -37.78 34.84
C MET A 382 3.34 -37.71 36.35
N ALA A 383 4.32 -38.50 36.79
CA ALA A 383 4.84 -38.40 38.16
C ALA A 383 5.39 -36.98 38.44
N ALA A 384 5.28 -36.55 39.70
CA ALA A 384 5.83 -35.27 40.12
C ALA A 384 7.35 -35.25 39.90
N GLY A 385 7.83 -34.22 39.19
CA GLY A 385 9.24 -34.08 38.84
C GLY A 385 9.47 -32.95 37.83
N TRP A 386 10.74 -32.61 37.64
CA TRP A 386 11.16 -31.47 36.80
C TRP A 386 10.62 -31.52 35.37
N ALA A 387 10.44 -32.71 34.78
CA ALA A 387 9.92 -32.86 33.43
C ALA A 387 8.44 -32.47 33.32
N ARG A 388 7.64 -32.78 34.35
CA ARG A 388 6.24 -32.35 34.44
C ARG A 388 6.17 -30.84 34.62
N ASP A 389 6.96 -30.27 35.52
CA ASP A 389 6.97 -28.82 35.77
C ASP A 389 7.42 -28.04 34.52
N PHE A 390 8.39 -28.57 33.78
CA PHE A 390 8.82 -27.98 32.51
C PHE A 390 7.74 -28.06 31.42
N LEU A 391 7.06 -29.21 31.26
CA LEU A 391 6.03 -29.36 30.23
C LEU A 391 4.75 -28.59 30.57
N VAL A 392 4.26 -28.69 31.80
CA VAL A 392 3.00 -28.08 32.23
C VAL A 392 3.20 -26.60 32.56
N GLY A 393 4.14 -26.28 33.45
CA GLY A 393 4.39 -24.91 33.90
C GLY A 393 5.18 -24.09 32.88
N GLY A 394 6.18 -24.69 32.23
CA GLY A 394 7.02 -24.02 31.24
C GLY A 394 6.34 -23.92 29.87
N ILE A 395 6.16 -25.05 29.19
CA ILE A 395 5.67 -25.07 27.81
C ILE A 395 4.18 -24.76 27.73
N LEU A 396 3.32 -25.53 28.40
CA LEU A 396 1.87 -25.33 28.29
C LEU A 396 1.41 -24.01 28.90
N GLY A 397 1.94 -23.64 30.07
CA GLY A 397 1.67 -22.33 30.66
C GLY A 397 2.13 -21.18 29.76
N GLY A 398 3.37 -21.23 29.26
CA GLY A 398 3.92 -20.20 28.38
C GLY A 398 3.21 -20.14 27.02
N VAL A 399 3.27 -21.21 26.24
CA VAL A 399 2.69 -21.30 24.89
C VAL A 399 1.17 -21.17 24.93
N GLY A 400 0.52 -21.78 25.92
CA GLY A 400 -0.93 -21.66 26.11
C GLY A 400 -1.36 -20.22 26.32
N SER A 401 -0.62 -19.44 27.12
CA SER A 401 -0.93 -18.01 27.32
C SER A 401 -0.88 -17.19 26.02
N VAL A 402 -0.05 -17.57 25.04
CA VAL A 402 0.07 -16.86 23.75
C VAL A 402 -0.97 -17.34 22.74
N ILE A 403 -1.20 -18.66 22.66
CA ILE A 403 -2.14 -19.27 21.71
C ILE A 403 -3.58 -18.89 22.02
N VAL A 404 -3.95 -18.76 23.30
CA VAL A 404 -5.31 -18.39 23.73
C VAL A 404 -5.74 -17.02 23.19
N PHE A 405 -4.81 -16.10 22.89
CA PHE A 405 -5.12 -14.81 22.26
C PHE A 405 -5.26 -14.84 20.73
N LEU A 406 -4.87 -15.94 20.06
CA LEU A 406 -4.92 -16.07 18.60
C LEU A 406 -6.31 -15.75 18.01
N PRO A 407 -7.44 -16.20 18.59
CA PRO A 407 -8.76 -15.91 18.03
C PRO A 407 -9.07 -14.42 17.97
N ASN A 408 -8.76 -13.67 19.04
CA ASN A 408 -8.95 -12.21 19.09
C ASN A 408 -8.13 -11.53 17.99
N ILE A 409 -6.88 -11.98 17.78
CA ILE A 409 -5.99 -11.44 16.75
C ILE A 409 -6.53 -11.73 15.34
N LEU A 410 -7.03 -12.94 15.08
CA LEU A 410 -7.64 -13.30 13.80
C LEU A 410 -8.88 -12.46 13.49
N ILE A 411 -9.77 -12.26 14.47
CA ILE A 411 -10.97 -11.43 14.31
C ILE A 411 -10.58 -9.97 14.05
N LEU A 412 -9.58 -9.46 14.77
CA LEU A 412 -9.05 -8.12 14.53
C LEU A 412 -8.52 -7.97 13.10
N TYR A 413 -7.69 -8.92 12.63
CA TYR A 413 -7.16 -8.92 11.27
C TYR A 413 -8.24 -9.04 10.20
N PHE A 414 -9.29 -9.80 10.47
CA PHE A 414 -10.45 -9.89 9.58
C PHE A 414 -11.10 -8.51 9.37
N PHE A 415 -11.37 -7.77 10.44
CA PHE A 415 -11.94 -6.42 10.34
C PHE A 415 -10.98 -5.41 9.71
N ILE A 416 -9.69 -5.51 10.00
CA ILE A 416 -8.67 -4.67 9.37
C ILE A 416 -8.65 -4.90 7.86
N SER A 417 -8.59 -6.17 7.44
CA SER A 417 -8.58 -6.55 6.02
C SER A 417 -9.86 -6.06 5.33
N LEU A 418 -11.01 -6.11 6.02
CA LEU A 418 -12.27 -5.56 5.53
C LEU A 418 -12.21 -4.03 5.31
N LEU A 419 -11.62 -3.28 6.24
CA LEU A 419 -11.45 -1.82 6.11
C LEU A 419 -10.43 -1.43 5.03
N GLU A 420 -9.40 -2.26 4.83
CA GLU A 420 -8.37 -2.07 3.82
C GLU A 420 -8.94 -2.33 2.42
N ASP A 421 -9.54 -3.50 2.20
CA ASP A 421 -10.13 -3.91 0.91
C ASP A 421 -11.30 -3.01 0.48
N SER A 422 -12.04 -2.46 1.44
CA SER A 422 -13.14 -1.51 1.15
C SER A 422 -12.64 -0.11 0.77
N GLY A 423 -11.38 0.23 1.03
CA GLY A 423 -10.83 1.57 0.79
C GLY A 423 -11.22 2.62 1.84
N TYR A 424 -11.81 2.21 2.97
CA TYR A 424 -12.15 3.11 4.08
C TYR A 424 -10.90 3.64 4.78
N LEU A 425 -9.84 2.84 4.83
CA LEU A 425 -8.60 3.15 5.55
C LEU A 425 -7.94 4.47 5.09
N SER A 426 -8.01 4.78 3.79
CA SER A 426 -7.49 6.03 3.23
C SER A 426 -8.28 7.24 3.72
N ARG A 427 -9.60 7.13 3.93
CA ARG A 427 -10.44 8.21 4.47
C ARG A 427 -10.14 8.43 5.94
N ALA A 428 -9.99 7.36 6.73
CA ALA A 428 -9.56 7.48 8.11
C ALA A 428 -8.20 8.20 8.21
N ALA A 429 -7.21 7.81 7.38
CA ALA A 429 -5.92 8.49 7.34
C ALA A 429 -6.05 9.99 6.99
N LEU A 430 -6.95 10.35 6.07
CA LEU A 430 -7.25 11.73 5.69
C LEU A 430 -7.87 12.54 6.84
N LEU A 431 -8.82 11.95 7.57
CA LEU A 431 -9.49 12.59 8.72
C LEU A 431 -8.52 12.90 9.87
N PHE A 432 -7.59 11.99 10.14
CA PHE A 432 -6.68 12.10 11.29
C PHE A 432 -5.33 12.75 10.98
N ASP A 433 -4.98 12.99 9.71
CA ASP A 433 -3.75 13.72 9.33
C ASP A 433 -3.59 15.07 10.03
N PRO A 434 -4.63 15.92 10.20
CA PRO A 434 -4.47 17.21 10.89
C PRO A 434 -3.97 17.08 12.34
N PHE A 435 -4.37 16.02 13.04
CA PHE A 435 -3.92 15.75 14.41
C PHE A 435 -2.50 15.22 14.42
N LEU A 436 -2.21 14.25 13.56
CA LEU A 436 -0.91 13.57 13.50
C LEU A 436 0.21 14.47 12.97
N ARG A 437 -0.09 15.34 12.01
CA ARG A 437 0.90 16.28 11.47
C ARG A 437 1.47 17.21 12.54
N ARG A 438 0.69 17.58 13.56
CA ARG A 438 1.16 18.47 14.66
C ARG A 438 2.30 17.86 15.45
N VAL A 439 2.36 16.52 15.52
CA VAL A 439 3.45 15.78 16.16
C VAL A 439 4.48 15.25 15.16
N GLY A 440 4.35 15.61 13.87
CA GLY A 440 5.27 15.19 12.81
C GLY A 440 5.01 13.79 12.25
N LEU A 441 3.81 13.24 12.46
CA LEU A 441 3.40 11.96 11.90
C LEU A 441 2.57 12.15 10.63
N HIS A 442 2.59 11.13 9.78
CA HIS A 442 1.77 11.05 8.57
C HIS A 442 0.37 10.51 8.92
N GLY A 443 -0.69 10.94 8.24
CA GLY A 443 -2.06 10.42 8.47
C GLY A 443 -2.18 8.89 8.44
N LYS A 444 -1.39 8.21 7.59
CA LYS A 444 -1.29 6.73 7.55
C LYS A 444 -0.86 6.10 8.89
N SER A 445 -0.24 6.86 9.80
CA SER A 445 0.18 6.40 11.14
C SER A 445 -1.00 6.19 12.10
N PHE A 446 -2.17 6.78 11.79
CA PHE A 446 -3.37 6.64 12.61
C PHE A 446 -3.73 5.17 12.83
N VAL A 447 -3.67 4.40 11.75
CA VAL A 447 -4.11 3.02 11.70
C VAL A 447 -3.24 2.11 12.59
N PRO A 448 -1.90 2.11 12.46
CA PRO A 448 -1.03 1.43 13.40
C PRO A 448 -1.23 1.85 14.86
N LEU A 449 -1.33 3.15 15.14
CA LEU A 449 -1.51 3.64 16.51
C LEU A 449 -2.81 3.13 17.12
N LEU A 450 -3.87 3.11 16.34
CA LEU A 450 -5.17 2.63 16.76
C LEU A 450 -5.18 1.11 16.98
N MET A 451 -4.57 0.35 16.07
CA MET A 451 -4.36 -1.09 16.25
C MET A 451 -3.54 -1.39 17.51
N GLY A 452 -2.68 -0.47 17.94
CA GLY A 452 -1.87 -0.59 19.14
C GLY A 452 -2.69 -0.77 20.42
N PHE A 453 -3.90 -0.23 20.48
CA PHE A 453 -4.85 -0.47 21.59
C PHE A 453 -5.42 -1.89 21.59
N GLY A 454 -5.37 -2.60 20.45
CA GLY A 454 -5.73 -4.01 20.36
C GLY A 454 -4.52 -4.87 20.70
N CYS A 455 -3.50 -4.82 19.85
CA CYS A 455 -2.26 -5.55 20.05
C CYS A 455 -1.08 -4.81 19.40
N SER A 456 0.04 -4.71 20.11
CA SER A 456 1.22 -3.97 19.62
C SER A 456 1.94 -4.67 18.46
N VAL A 457 1.93 -6.00 18.39
CA VAL A 457 2.58 -6.77 17.31
C VAL A 457 1.96 -6.47 15.93
N PRO A 458 0.64 -6.67 15.68
CA PRO A 458 0.00 -6.33 14.41
C PRO A 458 0.13 -4.83 14.11
N ALA A 459 0.05 -3.98 15.12
CA ALA A 459 0.19 -2.54 14.98
C ALA A 459 1.57 -2.14 14.44
N VAL A 460 2.65 -2.71 15.01
CA VAL A 460 4.01 -2.50 14.50
C VAL A 460 4.14 -3.01 13.06
N MET A 461 3.58 -4.18 12.73
CA MET A 461 3.59 -4.69 11.34
C MET A 461 2.83 -3.78 10.37
N ALA A 462 1.71 -3.19 10.79
CA ALA A 462 0.90 -2.29 9.97
C ALA A 462 1.62 -0.99 9.59
N THR A 463 2.65 -0.59 10.34
CA THR A 463 3.47 0.60 10.00
C THR A 463 4.20 0.47 8.66
N ARG A 464 4.31 -0.74 8.08
CA ARG A 464 4.85 -0.97 6.73
C ARG A 464 4.16 -0.16 5.64
N THR A 465 2.90 0.23 5.85
CA THR A 465 2.11 1.06 4.94
C THR A 465 2.58 2.54 4.88
N ILE A 466 3.43 2.96 5.83
CA ILE A 466 3.98 4.31 5.91
C ILE A 466 5.27 4.38 5.08
N GLU A 467 5.24 5.04 3.93
CA GLU A 467 6.36 5.10 2.99
C GLU A 467 7.60 5.81 3.55
N ASN A 468 7.41 6.92 4.29
CA ASN A 468 8.53 7.65 4.88
C ASN A 468 9.13 6.86 6.05
N ARG A 469 10.42 6.51 5.93
CA ARG A 469 11.20 5.79 6.95
C ARG A 469 11.17 6.47 8.31
N LYS A 470 11.35 7.79 8.38
CA LYS A 470 11.28 8.55 9.63
C LYS A 470 9.90 8.39 10.29
N GLY A 471 8.83 8.63 9.55
CA GLY A 471 7.46 8.48 10.05
C GLY A 471 7.14 7.05 10.49
N ARG A 472 7.63 6.05 9.75
CA ARG A 472 7.49 4.63 10.09
C ARG A 472 8.16 4.29 11.42
N MET A 473 9.42 4.68 11.60
CA MET A 473 10.18 4.40 12.84
C MET A 473 9.56 5.08 14.06
N ILE A 474 9.20 6.37 13.94
CA ILE A 474 8.55 7.09 15.06
C ILE A 474 7.26 6.37 15.45
N THR A 475 6.46 5.94 14.47
CA THR A 475 5.22 5.20 14.72
C THR A 475 5.48 3.86 15.42
N MET A 476 6.45 3.08 14.96
CA MET A 476 6.82 1.80 15.60
C MET A 476 7.24 1.98 17.07
N MET A 477 7.97 3.06 17.37
CA MET A 477 8.41 3.38 18.74
C MET A 477 7.29 3.92 19.63
N THR A 478 6.23 4.48 19.05
CA THR A 478 5.13 5.07 19.84
C THR A 478 3.96 4.11 20.06
N VAL A 479 3.78 3.11 19.19
CA VAL A 479 2.75 2.06 19.33
C VAL A 479 2.76 1.38 20.72
N PRO A 480 3.90 1.05 21.36
CA PRO A 480 3.90 0.41 22.69
C PRO A 480 3.27 1.24 23.82
N PHE A 481 3.14 2.56 23.64
CA PHE A 481 2.45 3.43 24.60
C PHE A 481 0.92 3.36 24.49
N MET A 482 0.40 2.79 23.40
CA MET A 482 -1.01 2.48 23.26
C MET A 482 -1.32 1.24 24.10
N SER A 483 -2.02 1.43 25.22
CA SER A 483 -2.26 0.35 26.18
C SER A 483 -3.29 -0.64 25.63
N CYS A 484 -2.87 -1.89 25.46
CA CYS A 484 -3.73 -2.97 24.99
C CYS A 484 -4.64 -3.53 26.09
N SER A 485 -5.66 -4.30 25.70
CA SER A 485 -6.57 -4.97 26.64
C SER A 485 -5.86 -5.92 27.60
N ALA A 486 -4.74 -6.54 27.19
CA ALA A 486 -3.94 -7.41 28.05
C ALA A 486 -3.31 -6.67 29.26
N ARG A 487 -3.23 -5.32 29.21
CA ARG A 487 -2.79 -4.51 30.36
C ARG A 487 -3.92 -4.21 31.34
N LEU A 488 -5.19 -4.38 30.94
CA LEU A 488 -6.34 -4.09 31.80
C LEU A 488 -6.31 -4.88 33.11
N PRO A 489 -6.07 -6.22 33.13
CA PRO A 489 -6.05 -6.96 34.39
C PRO A 489 -4.99 -6.43 35.37
N VAL A 490 -3.81 -6.10 34.85
CA VAL A 490 -2.71 -5.52 35.65
C VAL A 490 -3.11 -4.16 36.20
N TYR A 491 -3.67 -3.28 35.37
CA TYR A 491 -4.14 -1.98 35.82
C TYR A 491 -5.28 -2.09 36.84
N THR A 492 -6.23 -3.00 36.63
CA THR A 492 -7.35 -3.23 37.56
C THR A 492 -6.85 -3.72 38.92
N ILE A 493 -5.94 -4.70 38.95
CA ILE A 493 -5.38 -5.24 40.18
C ILE A 493 -4.59 -4.16 40.94
N LEU A 494 -3.70 -3.44 40.25
CA LEU A 494 -2.88 -2.41 40.89
C LEU A 494 -3.73 -1.21 41.33
N ALA A 495 -4.65 -0.74 40.49
CA ALA A 495 -5.52 0.38 40.84
C ALA A 495 -6.46 0.01 42.00
N GLY A 496 -7.01 -1.20 42.02
CA GLY A 496 -7.84 -1.70 43.11
C GLY A 496 -7.06 -1.90 44.42
N ALA A 497 -5.81 -2.35 44.34
CA ALA A 497 -4.97 -2.57 45.52
C ALA A 497 -4.46 -1.27 46.15
N PHE A 498 -4.04 -0.29 45.35
CA PHE A 498 -3.43 0.95 45.85
C PHE A 498 -4.43 2.12 45.99
N PHE A 499 -5.50 2.15 45.18
CA PHE A 499 -6.46 3.26 45.12
C PHE A 499 -7.91 2.76 45.06
N PRO A 500 -8.39 1.98 46.06
CA PRO A 500 -9.69 1.31 46.01
C PRO A 500 -10.86 2.26 45.73
N ASP A 501 -10.90 3.43 46.36
CA ASP A 501 -11.98 4.41 46.19
C ASP A 501 -11.95 5.13 44.83
N HIS A 502 -10.80 5.14 44.14
CA HIS A 502 -10.55 5.97 42.94
C HIS A 502 -10.00 5.15 41.77
N ALA A 503 -10.12 3.82 41.79
CA ALA A 503 -9.49 2.92 40.83
C ALA A 503 -9.88 3.23 39.37
N VAL A 504 -11.14 3.60 39.13
CA VAL A 504 -11.63 3.99 37.79
C VAL A 504 -10.92 5.23 37.26
N TRP A 505 -10.76 6.26 38.09
CA TRP A 505 -10.06 7.49 37.70
C TRP A 505 -8.57 7.25 37.47
N VAL A 506 -7.95 6.39 38.29
CA VAL A 506 -6.56 5.96 38.09
C VAL A 506 -6.41 5.23 36.76
N MET A 507 -7.29 4.28 36.45
CA MET A 507 -7.28 3.60 35.15
C MET A 507 -7.47 4.57 33.98
N LEU A 508 -8.43 5.48 34.06
CA LEU A 508 -8.65 6.50 33.03
C LEU A 508 -7.39 7.37 32.84
N SER A 509 -6.73 7.74 33.94
CA SER A 509 -5.49 8.53 33.90
C SER A 509 -4.31 7.77 33.28
N LEU A 510 -4.20 6.46 33.51
CA LEU A 510 -3.17 5.62 32.89
C LEU A 510 -3.37 5.50 31.38
N TYR A 511 -4.62 5.30 30.94
CA TYR A 511 -4.93 5.25 29.50
C TYR A 511 -4.70 6.60 28.82
N ALA A 512 -5.25 7.69 29.37
CA ALA A 512 -5.04 9.03 28.84
C ALA A 512 -3.56 9.42 28.87
N GLY A 513 -2.86 9.10 29.96
CA GLY A 513 -1.43 9.31 30.13
C GLY A 513 -0.60 8.57 29.10
N GLY A 514 -0.90 7.30 28.83
CA GLY A 514 -0.22 6.52 27.79
C GLY A 514 -0.35 7.17 26.41
N ILE A 515 -1.54 7.65 26.06
CA ILE A 515 -1.78 8.39 24.80
C ILE A 515 -0.96 9.68 24.78
N LEU A 516 -1.00 10.48 25.85
CA LEU A 516 -0.24 11.73 25.95
C LEU A 516 1.26 11.49 25.82
N VAL A 517 1.80 10.46 26.49
CA VAL A 517 3.21 10.05 26.38
C VAL A 517 3.52 9.61 24.96
N ALA A 518 2.63 8.87 24.29
CA ALA A 518 2.83 8.47 22.89
C ALA A 518 2.97 9.68 21.96
N PHE A 519 2.09 10.67 22.09
CA PHE A 519 2.14 11.90 21.28
C PHE A 519 3.34 12.79 21.65
N ALA A 520 3.69 12.89 22.93
CA ALA A 520 4.87 13.61 23.38
C ALA A 520 6.16 12.94 22.85
N ALA A 521 6.27 11.62 22.95
CA ALA A 521 7.36 10.84 22.40
C ALA A 521 7.45 11.02 20.87
N ALA A 522 6.32 10.95 20.16
CA ALA A 522 6.27 11.20 18.71
C ALA A 522 6.86 12.59 18.36
N TRP A 523 6.44 13.62 19.09
CA TRP A 523 6.90 14.99 18.89
C TRP A 523 8.39 15.16 19.19
N VAL A 524 8.89 14.58 20.30
CA VAL A 524 10.32 14.60 20.65
C VAL A 524 11.14 13.86 19.60
N LEU A 525 10.75 12.63 19.25
CA LEU A 525 11.44 11.80 18.27
C LEU A 525 11.46 12.46 16.89
N ASN A 526 10.37 13.12 16.48
CA ASN A 526 10.33 13.87 15.22
C ASN A 526 11.35 15.02 15.18
N LYS A 527 11.65 15.66 16.32
CA LYS A 527 12.67 16.71 16.42
C LYS A 527 14.10 16.19 16.49
N VAL A 528 14.29 14.95 16.97
CA VAL A 528 15.61 14.33 17.20
C VAL A 528 16.05 13.50 15.98
N PHE A 529 15.17 12.66 15.43
CA PHE A 529 15.47 11.80 14.29
C PHE A 529 15.34 12.56 12.96
N HIS A 530 16.41 12.52 12.14
CA HIS A 530 16.43 12.94 10.72
C HIS A 530 15.66 14.24 10.46
N ARG A 531 16.18 15.38 10.93
CA ARG A 531 15.54 16.71 10.81
C ARG A 531 15.25 17.15 9.37
N THR A 532 15.93 16.58 8.38
CA THR A 532 15.89 16.99 6.96
C THR A 532 14.89 16.20 6.10
N GLU A 533 14.31 15.11 6.60
CA GLU A 533 13.30 14.34 5.85
C GLU A 533 11.90 14.92 6.12
N GLU A 534 11.37 15.70 5.17
CA GLU A 534 9.98 16.16 5.20
C GLU A 534 9.04 15.01 4.80
N SER A 535 8.03 14.75 5.64
CA SER A 535 6.94 13.83 5.29
C SER A 535 5.89 14.58 4.47
N HIS A 536 6.00 14.50 3.15
CA HIS A 536 4.96 14.97 2.23
C HIS A 536 3.73 14.06 2.34
N PHE A 537 2.54 14.64 2.47
CA PHE A 537 1.27 13.93 2.47
C PHE A 537 0.71 13.90 1.06
N VAL A 538 1.21 12.96 0.27
CA VAL A 538 0.67 12.69 -1.05
C VAL A 538 0.11 11.28 -1.04
N MET A 539 -1.21 11.17 -1.14
CA MET A 539 -1.91 9.89 -1.02
C MET A 539 -2.97 9.75 -2.10
N GLU A 540 -2.88 8.69 -2.89
CA GLU A 540 -3.97 8.26 -3.76
C GLU A 540 -5.09 7.64 -2.91
N MET A 541 -6.33 8.01 -3.20
CA MET A 541 -7.51 7.48 -2.54
C MET A 541 -8.22 6.49 -3.46
N PRO A 542 -8.18 5.19 -3.16
CA PRO A 542 -8.89 4.20 -3.96
C PRO A 542 -10.40 4.45 -3.92
N PRO A 543 -11.18 4.06 -4.95
CA PRO A 543 -12.64 4.06 -4.84
C PRO A 543 -13.10 3.04 -3.77
N TYR A 544 -14.32 3.19 -3.25
CA TYR A 544 -14.88 2.15 -2.39
C TYR A 544 -15.19 0.91 -3.21
N ARG A 545 -14.71 -0.23 -2.74
CA ARG A 545 -14.94 -1.53 -3.37
C ARG A 545 -15.68 -2.46 -2.40
N LEU A 546 -16.46 -3.38 -2.95
CA LEU A 546 -17.02 -4.46 -2.16
C LEU A 546 -15.89 -5.48 -1.89
N PRO A 547 -15.60 -5.78 -0.62
CA PRO A 547 -14.48 -6.64 -0.28
C PRO A 547 -14.84 -8.10 -0.63
N VAL A 548 -13.88 -8.85 -1.16
CA VAL A 548 -14.10 -10.22 -1.66
C VAL A 548 -13.88 -11.21 -0.50
N PRO A 549 -14.88 -12.00 -0.06
CA PRO A 549 -14.76 -12.83 1.14
C PRO A 549 -13.58 -13.80 1.13
N ARG A 550 -13.27 -14.38 -0.04
CA ARG A 550 -12.13 -15.29 -0.22
C ARG A 550 -10.78 -14.61 0.05
N GLY A 551 -10.63 -13.35 -0.39
CA GLY A 551 -9.41 -12.56 -0.14
C GLY A 551 -9.25 -12.25 1.34
N ILE A 552 -10.31 -11.76 1.97
CA ILE A 552 -10.33 -11.40 3.41
C ILE A 552 -9.93 -12.61 4.27
N LEU A 553 -10.56 -13.78 4.05
CA LEU A 553 -10.28 -14.98 4.83
C LEU A 553 -8.84 -15.47 4.65
N ARG A 554 -8.33 -15.45 3.41
CA ARG A 554 -6.95 -15.82 3.12
C ARG A 554 -5.96 -14.88 3.79
N HIS A 555 -6.16 -13.56 3.69
CA HIS A 555 -5.30 -12.58 4.36
C HIS A 555 -5.35 -12.71 5.87
N THR A 556 -6.53 -12.97 6.44
CA THR A 556 -6.69 -13.23 7.88
C THR A 556 -5.88 -14.46 8.29
N TRP A 557 -5.95 -15.54 7.51
CA TRP A 557 -5.20 -16.77 7.78
C TRP A 557 -3.68 -16.57 7.65
N GLU A 558 -3.21 -15.92 6.58
CA GLU A 558 -1.79 -15.61 6.38
C GLU A 558 -1.21 -14.79 7.54
N LYS A 559 -1.99 -13.83 8.04
CA LYS A 559 -1.61 -13.01 9.20
C LYS A 559 -1.62 -13.80 10.50
N GLY A 560 -2.59 -14.69 10.68
CA GLY A 560 -2.60 -15.66 11.77
C GLY A 560 -1.38 -16.56 11.77
N TYR A 561 -1.01 -17.08 10.59
CA TYR A 561 0.18 -17.92 10.41
C TYR A 561 1.47 -17.15 10.67
N GLN A 562 1.56 -15.86 10.31
CA GLN A 562 2.71 -15.01 10.65
C GLN A 562 2.87 -14.72 12.14
N TYR A 563 1.77 -14.82 12.90
CA TYR A 563 1.77 -14.60 14.35
C TYR A 563 2.23 -15.85 15.12
N LEU A 564 1.91 -17.05 14.61
CA LEU A 564 2.40 -18.33 15.13
C LEU A 564 3.86 -18.56 14.73
#